data_AF-A0A9D3V710-F1
#
_entry.id   AF-A0A9D3V710-F1
#
_cell.length_a   1.000
_cell.length_b   1.000
_cell.length_c   1.000
_cell.angle_alpha   90.00
_cell.angle_beta   90.00
_cell.angle_gamma   90.00
#
_symmetry.space_group_name_H-M   'P 1'
#
loop_
_entity.id
_entity.type
_entity.pdbx_description
1 polymer ?
#
loop_
_entity_poly.entity_id
_entity_poly.type
_entity_poly.pdbx_seq_one_letter_code
_entity_poly.pdbx_strand_id
1 'polypeptide(L)'
;MLVMGIWRNWTKEALAFGLDKQSKIRKSGMNKMVGETSIGIDEVRTYKEITLLLLIGLVAWIYRAIQPPPPNICGSTDGAPITANRIKLRDGRYLAYKEHGVAKETAKHKLIFVHGFASCRHDEALVSQLPLEVVEELGIYSVSFDRPGYGESDPHPKQTLKILALDIQELADQLRLGSKFYLVGYSMGGHAVWSCLKYIPHRLAGATLVAPVVNYWWPGFPANLSKEAYHLQLPQDQWTLRVAHYMPFLVYWWNTQNFFPASAVVSGRPEIFCPQDLRLLPKMAYRQNHQGVATQQGVYESLHRDMRIGFGKWEFDPLDLDNPFPNNEGSVQLWMGDEDRFVPVILQRYIAKRLPWIKYNELAGAGHLFAYADGMSEAITRALLKGHN
;
A
#
# COMPACT_ATOMS: atom_id res chain seq x y z
N MET A 1 -2.38 27.78 13.25
CA MET A 1 -2.29 28.64 14.46
C MET A 1 -1.85 27.90 15.74
N LEU A 2 -1.70 26.57 15.75
CA LEU A 2 -1.26 25.82 16.94
C LEU A 2 0.27 25.66 17.08
N VAL A 3 1.04 25.89 16.00
CA VAL A 3 2.50 25.67 15.96
C VAL A 3 3.30 26.87 16.51
N MET A 4 2.72 28.08 16.49
CA MET A 4 3.36 29.28 17.07
C MET A 4 3.20 29.39 18.59
N GLY A 5 2.24 28.69 19.20
CA GLY A 5 2.03 28.70 20.66
C GLY A 5 3.07 27.89 21.43
N ILE A 6 3.55 26.78 20.84
CA ILE A 6 4.51 25.86 21.48
C ILE A 6 5.92 26.47 21.53
N TRP A 7 6.28 27.30 20.54
CA TRP A 7 7.59 27.97 20.47
C TRP A 7 7.74 29.13 21.49
N ARG A 8 6.62 29.71 21.92
CA ARG A 8 6.60 30.87 22.83
C ARG A 8 6.67 30.48 24.32
N ASN A 9 6.35 29.22 24.66
CA ASN A 9 6.47 28.69 26.03
C ASN A 9 7.89 28.18 26.34
N TRP A 10 8.55 27.52 25.38
CA TRP A 10 9.93 27.03 25.55
C TRP A 10 10.96 28.16 25.77
N THR A 11 10.75 29.30 25.11
CA THR A 11 11.65 30.47 25.23
C THR A 11 11.53 31.17 26.59
N LYS A 12 10.36 31.11 27.26
CA LYS A 12 10.18 31.69 28.60
C LYS A 12 10.75 30.82 29.72
N GLU A 13 10.65 29.49 29.61
CA GLU A 13 11.21 28.56 30.59
C GLU A 13 12.75 28.51 30.52
N ALA A 14 13.34 28.61 29.32
CA ALA A 14 14.79 28.68 29.15
C ALA A 14 15.41 29.99 29.70
N LEU A 15 14.69 31.11 29.63
CA LEU A 15 15.12 32.40 30.19
C LEU A 15 15.03 32.44 31.73
N ALA A 16 14.05 31.74 32.32
CA ALA A 16 13.92 31.64 33.79
C ALA A 16 15.00 30.74 34.40
N PHE A 17 15.40 29.66 33.73
CA PHE A 17 16.45 28.75 34.21
C PHE A 17 17.86 29.36 34.13
N GLY A 18 18.07 30.32 33.21
CA GLY A 18 19.36 31.00 33.03
C GLY A 18 19.65 32.10 34.05
N LEU A 19 18.62 32.69 34.67
CA LEU A 19 18.77 33.83 35.60
C LEU A 19 19.02 33.40 37.06
N ASP A 20 18.63 32.18 37.46
CA ASP A 20 18.80 31.71 38.84
C ASP A 20 20.24 31.26 39.15
N LYS A 21 21.03 30.91 38.13
CA LYS A 21 22.45 30.51 38.30
C LYS A 21 23.45 31.65 38.40
N GLN A 22 23.06 32.91 38.12
CA GLN A 22 23.97 34.06 38.20
C GLN A 22 24.01 34.77 39.57
N SER A 23 23.15 34.41 40.53
CA SER A 23 23.05 35.16 41.80
C SER A 23 23.96 34.66 42.94
N LYS A 24 24.76 33.59 42.75
CA LYS A 24 25.44 32.92 43.89
C LYS A 24 26.96 32.86 43.92
N ILE A 25 27.69 33.59 43.07
CA ILE A 25 29.16 33.64 43.18
C ILE A 25 29.66 35.07 42.96
N ARG A 26 29.70 35.88 44.03
CA ARG A 26 30.60 37.04 44.17
C ARG A 26 30.62 37.54 45.62
N LYS A 27 31.64 37.18 46.37
CA LYS A 27 32.27 38.00 47.43
C LYS A 27 33.57 37.33 47.87
N SER A 28 34.63 38.16 48.02
CA SER A 28 36.06 37.84 48.20
C SER A 28 36.80 37.80 46.86
N GLY A 29 37.66 38.75 46.46
CA GLY A 29 38.41 39.75 47.21
C GLY A 29 39.87 39.33 47.32
N MET A 30 40.67 39.56 46.26
CA MET A 30 42.10 39.90 46.35
C MET A 30 42.73 40.02 44.96
N ASN A 31 43.49 41.10 44.79
CA ASN A 31 44.36 41.40 43.67
C ASN A 31 45.30 40.24 43.35
N LYS A 32 45.31 39.80 42.09
CA LYS A 32 46.50 39.26 41.42
C LYS A 32 46.39 39.54 39.93
N MET A 33 47.46 40.12 39.38
CA MET A 33 47.68 40.34 37.96
C MET A 33 47.36 39.07 37.17
N VAL A 34 46.41 39.16 36.25
CA VAL A 34 46.24 38.20 35.16
C VAL A 34 45.79 39.00 33.93
N GLY A 35 46.61 38.97 32.87
CA GLY A 35 46.14 39.30 31.53
C GLY A 35 45.27 38.16 31.02
N GLU A 36 43.96 38.29 31.19
CA GLU A 36 42.87 37.46 30.65
C GLU A 36 41.71 38.44 30.42
N THR A 37 40.90 38.47 29.36
CA THR A 37 40.53 37.52 28.31
C THR A 37 39.59 38.31 27.38
N SER A 38 40.00 38.64 26.16
CA SER A 38 39.06 39.03 25.09
C SER A 38 38.86 37.92 24.07
N ILE A 39 39.70 36.87 24.12
CA ILE A 39 39.70 35.75 23.17
C ILE A 39 38.53 34.79 23.44
N GLY A 40 37.93 34.78 24.64
CA GLY A 40 36.97 33.74 25.03
C GLY A 40 35.48 33.96 24.71
N ILE A 41 35.02 35.18 24.38
CA ILE A 41 33.58 35.45 24.17
C ILE A 41 33.23 35.44 22.69
N ASP A 42 34.04 36.10 21.86
CA ASP A 42 33.84 36.13 20.41
C ASP A 42 34.16 34.78 19.75
N GLU A 43 35.17 34.05 20.21
CA GLU A 43 35.42 32.69 19.75
C GLU A 43 34.27 31.74 20.11
N VAL A 44 33.80 31.74 21.36
CA VAL A 44 32.68 30.88 21.79
C VAL A 44 31.37 31.24 21.07
N ARG A 45 31.15 32.52 20.77
CA ARG A 45 30.03 32.97 19.93
C ARG A 45 30.18 32.48 18.49
N THR A 46 31.37 32.60 17.91
CA THR A 46 31.70 32.10 16.56
C THR A 46 31.54 30.58 16.47
N TYR A 47 31.99 29.81 17.46
CA TYR A 47 31.80 28.35 17.51
C TYR A 47 30.31 27.96 17.59
N LYS A 48 29.51 28.70 18.36
CA LYS A 48 28.05 28.50 18.43
C LYS A 48 27.38 28.81 17.10
N GLU A 49 27.77 29.89 16.43
CA GLU A 49 27.26 30.27 15.11
C GLU A 49 27.64 29.25 14.03
N ILE A 50 28.90 28.78 14.01
CA ILE A 50 29.36 27.70 13.11
C ILE A 50 28.62 26.40 13.38
N THR A 51 28.48 26.01 14.65
CA THR A 51 27.78 24.77 15.03
C THR A 51 26.30 24.84 14.64
N LEU A 52 25.66 26.00 14.81
CA LEU A 52 24.29 26.22 14.36
C LEU A 52 24.16 26.12 12.84
N LEU A 53 25.07 26.71 12.08
CA LEU A 53 25.07 26.63 10.62
C LEU A 53 25.30 25.19 10.12
N LEU A 54 26.21 24.45 10.76
CA LEU A 54 26.43 23.02 10.48
C LEU A 54 25.18 22.19 10.78
N LEU A 55 24.50 22.47 11.90
CA LEU A 55 23.24 21.80 12.25
C LEU A 55 22.13 22.13 11.23
N ILE A 56 21.99 23.39 10.83
CA ILE A 56 21.02 23.79 9.78
C ILE A 56 21.35 23.10 8.46
N GLY A 57 22.62 23.08 8.06
CA GLY A 57 23.08 22.40 6.86
C GLY A 57 22.80 20.91 6.89
N LEU A 58 23.05 20.25 8.03
CA LEU A 58 22.75 18.84 8.24
C LEU A 58 21.24 18.57 8.17
N VAL A 59 20.42 19.38 8.83
CA VAL A 59 18.94 19.26 8.79
C VAL A 59 18.41 19.47 7.38
N ALA A 60 18.90 20.47 6.65
CA ALA A 60 18.51 20.72 5.27
C ALA A 60 18.92 19.56 4.34
N TRP A 61 20.11 19.00 4.54
CA TRP A 61 20.59 17.84 3.81
C TRP A 61 19.73 16.59 4.10
N ILE A 62 19.44 16.30 5.37
CA ILE A 62 18.53 15.21 5.77
C ILE A 62 17.15 15.42 5.17
N TYR A 63 16.58 16.63 5.30
CA TYR A 63 15.27 16.95 4.76
C TYR A 63 15.21 16.67 3.25
N ARG A 64 16.22 17.10 2.49
CA ARG A 64 16.31 16.85 1.05
C ARG A 64 16.46 15.36 0.75
N ALA A 65 17.24 14.62 1.52
CA ALA A 65 17.46 13.19 1.32
C ALA A 65 16.20 12.35 1.55
N ILE A 66 15.29 12.81 2.43
CA ILE A 66 14.03 12.10 2.69
C ILE A 66 12.89 12.51 1.75
N GLN A 67 13.04 13.60 0.98
CA GLN A 67 12.01 14.00 0.02
C GLN A 67 12.06 13.09 -1.22
N PRO A 68 10.91 12.52 -1.64
CA PRO A 68 10.82 11.82 -2.90
C PRO A 68 10.96 12.79 -4.08
N PRO A 69 11.41 12.32 -5.26
CA PRO A 69 11.38 13.11 -6.48
C PRO A 69 9.94 13.42 -6.89
N PRO A 70 9.71 14.48 -7.70
CA PRO A 70 8.40 14.72 -8.28
C PRO A 70 7.94 13.53 -9.13
N PRO A 71 6.62 13.26 -9.23
CA PRO A 71 6.08 12.20 -10.08
C PRO A 71 6.45 12.39 -11.54
N ASN A 72 6.79 11.29 -12.24
CA ASN A 72 6.97 11.32 -13.70
C ASN A 72 5.63 11.05 -14.41
N ILE A 73 4.73 12.02 -14.39
CA ILE A 73 3.33 11.84 -14.84
C ILE A 73 3.29 11.44 -16.32
N CYS A 74 2.58 10.37 -16.65
CA CYS A 74 2.40 9.93 -18.03
C CYS A 74 1.73 11.01 -18.89
N GLY A 75 2.28 11.25 -20.09
CA GLY A 75 1.81 12.29 -21.01
C GLY A 75 2.31 13.71 -20.73
N SER A 76 3.11 13.91 -19.68
CA SER A 76 3.87 15.16 -19.51
C SER A 76 5.11 15.18 -20.43
N THR A 77 5.78 16.34 -20.55
CA THR A 77 6.93 16.55 -21.46
C THR A 77 8.04 15.49 -21.31
N ASP A 78 8.32 15.08 -20.07
CA ASP A 78 9.35 14.08 -19.73
C ASP A 78 8.75 12.72 -19.30
N GLY A 79 7.42 12.60 -19.37
CA GLY A 79 6.67 11.42 -18.95
C GLY A 79 6.57 10.36 -20.04
N ALA A 80 6.37 9.10 -19.61
CA ALA A 80 6.03 8.03 -20.54
C ALA A 80 4.74 8.36 -21.33
N PRO A 81 4.63 7.96 -22.61
CA PRO A 81 3.44 8.23 -23.40
C PRO A 81 2.22 7.51 -22.84
N ILE A 82 1.05 8.12 -23.04
CA ILE A 82 -0.23 7.48 -22.72
C ILE A 82 -0.62 6.57 -23.89
N THR A 83 -0.83 5.30 -23.59
CA THR A 83 -1.25 4.26 -24.55
C THR A 83 -2.52 3.53 -24.12
N ALA A 84 -2.89 3.64 -22.84
CA ALA A 84 -4.06 2.98 -22.27
C ALA A 84 -5.36 3.69 -22.62
N ASN A 85 -6.45 2.91 -22.60
CA ASN A 85 -7.76 3.50 -22.37
C ASN A 85 -7.80 4.08 -20.95
N ARG A 86 -8.35 5.30 -20.83
CA ARG A 86 -8.46 5.99 -19.54
C ARG A 86 -9.83 6.63 -19.37
N ILE A 87 -10.32 6.62 -18.15
CA ILE A 87 -11.46 7.44 -17.74
C ILE A 87 -10.97 8.64 -16.93
N LYS A 88 -11.71 9.75 -16.98
CA LYS A 88 -11.39 10.95 -16.17
C LYS A 88 -12.32 11.00 -14.97
N LEU A 89 -11.77 10.87 -13.77
CA LEU A 89 -12.50 11.01 -12.51
C LEU A 89 -12.98 12.45 -12.29
N ARG A 90 -13.96 12.62 -11.39
CA ARG A 90 -14.55 13.91 -11.00
C ARG A 90 -13.54 14.92 -10.47
N ASP A 91 -12.48 14.44 -9.83
CA ASP A 91 -11.41 15.29 -9.30
C ASP A 91 -10.36 15.67 -10.36
N GLY A 92 -10.54 15.22 -11.61
CA GLY A 92 -9.71 15.54 -12.75
C GLY A 92 -8.63 14.50 -13.05
N ARG A 93 -8.35 13.56 -12.15
CA ARG A 93 -7.38 12.47 -12.36
C ARG A 93 -7.88 11.48 -13.41
N TYR A 94 -6.96 10.80 -14.07
CA TYR A 94 -7.25 9.69 -14.97
C TYR A 94 -6.97 8.34 -14.32
N LEU A 95 -7.86 7.36 -14.56
CA LEU A 95 -7.57 5.95 -14.31
C LEU A 95 -7.41 5.21 -15.62
N ALA A 96 -6.25 4.58 -15.81
CA ALA A 96 -5.95 3.70 -16.92
C ALA A 96 -6.49 2.29 -16.66
N TYR A 97 -7.12 1.71 -17.66
CA TYR A 97 -7.76 0.40 -17.54
C TYR A 97 -7.58 -0.46 -18.79
N LYS A 98 -7.85 -1.75 -18.62
CA LYS A 98 -7.87 -2.76 -19.67
C LYS A 98 -9.11 -3.62 -19.51
N GLU A 99 -9.80 -3.86 -20.62
CA GLU A 99 -10.98 -4.71 -20.70
C GLU A 99 -10.59 -6.13 -21.10
N HIS A 100 -11.31 -7.13 -20.58
CA HIS A 100 -11.11 -8.54 -20.84
C HIS A 100 -12.47 -9.26 -20.93
N GLY A 101 -12.49 -10.38 -21.62
CA GLY A 101 -13.66 -11.25 -21.76
C GLY A 101 -14.64 -10.82 -22.85
N VAL A 102 -15.93 -11.15 -22.69
CA VAL A 102 -16.97 -10.86 -23.69
C VAL A 102 -17.30 -9.37 -23.74
N ALA A 103 -17.98 -8.93 -24.80
CA ALA A 103 -18.44 -7.55 -24.92
C ALA A 103 -19.34 -7.14 -23.73
N LYS A 104 -19.14 -5.92 -23.22
CA LYS A 104 -19.85 -5.39 -22.05
C LYS A 104 -21.37 -5.39 -22.22
N GLU A 105 -21.84 -5.20 -23.45
CA GLU A 105 -23.24 -5.10 -23.84
C GLU A 105 -23.96 -6.44 -23.75
N THR A 106 -23.24 -7.55 -23.94
CA THR A 106 -23.76 -8.93 -23.88
C THR A 106 -23.38 -9.66 -22.61
N ALA A 107 -22.51 -9.07 -21.78
CA ALA A 107 -22.04 -9.66 -20.54
C ALA A 107 -23.17 -9.84 -19.50
N LYS A 108 -23.22 -11.05 -18.91
CA LYS A 108 -24.08 -11.39 -17.77
C LYS A 108 -23.45 -10.93 -16.45
N HIS A 109 -22.13 -11.04 -16.34
CA HIS A 109 -21.38 -10.72 -15.14
C HIS A 109 -20.30 -9.68 -15.46
N LYS A 110 -20.28 -8.60 -14.67
CA LYS A 110 -19.33 -7.49 -14.82
C LYS A 110 -18.44 -7.41 -13.60
N LEU A 111 -17.13 -7.50 -13.81
CA LEU A 111 -16.13 -7.59 -12.75
C LEU A 111 -15.12 -6.44 -12.84
N ILE A 112 -14.62 -6.03 -11.68
CA ILE A 112 -13.41 -5.22 -11.57
C ILE A 112 -12.34 -6.07 -10.88
N PHE A 113 -11.17 -6.18 -11.50
CA PHE A 113 -9.99 -6.83 -10.95
C PHE A 113 -8.98 -5.79 -10.47
N VAL A 114 -8.58 -5.90 -9.21
CA VAL A 114 -7.59 -5.04 -8.56
C VAL A 114 -6.27 -5.79 -8.42
N HIS A 115 -5.25 -5.31 -9.14
CA HIS A 115 -3.93 -5.94 -9.15
C HIS A 115 -3.17 -5.79 -7.83
N GLY A 116 -2.19 -6.68 -7.62
CA GLY A 116 -1.32 -6.70 -6.45
C GLY A 116 -0.21 -5.66 -6.45
N PHE A 117 0.75 -5.86 -5.55
CA PHE A 117 1.94 -5.02 -5.43
C PHE A 117 2.86 -5.20 -6.65
N ALA A 118 3.55 -4.13 -7.08
CA ALA A 118 4.44 -4.14 -8.25
C ALA A 118 3.81 -4.73 -9.54
N SER A 119 2.52 -4.50 -9.72
CA SER A 119 1.69 -5.00 -10.82
C SER A 119 0.99 -3.86 -11.54
N CYS A 120 0.32 -4.13 -12.66
CA CYS A 120 -0.44 -3.15 -13.42
C CYS A 120 -1.71 -3.76 -14.04
N ARG A 121 -2.47 -2.96 -14.79
CA ARG A 121 -3.69 -3.36 -15.52
C ARG A 121 -3.51 -4.57 -16.44
N HIS A 122 -2.29 -4.89 -16.86
CA HIS A 122 -2.04 -6.04 -17.72
C HIS A 122 -2.00 -7.38 -16.98
N ASP A 123 -1.84 -7.35 -15.65
CA ASP A 123 -1.66 -8.53 -14.79
C ASP A 123 -2.97 -9.09 -14.21
N GLU A 124 -4.03 -9.10 -15.01
CA GLU A 124 -5.30 -9.71 -14.60
C GLU A 124 -5.09 -11.22 -14.44
N ALA A 125 -5.21 -11.75 -13.22
CA ALA A 125 -4.80 -13.12 -12.91
C ALA A 125 -5.96 -14.12 -12.87
N LEU A 126 -7.15 -13.72 -13.32
CA LEU A 126 -8.36 -14.51 -13.19
C LEU A 126 -8.99 -14.75 -14.57
N VAL A 127 -9.71 -13.78 -15.12
CA VAL A 127 -10.41 -13.89 -16.40
C VAL A 127 -9.46 -14.10 -17.57
N SER A 128 -8.28 -13.48 -17.57
CA SER A 128 -7.28 -13.68 -18.62
C SER A 128 -6.69 -15.09 -18.64
N GLN A 129 -6.86 -15.83 -17.54
CA GLN A 129 -6.38 -17.20 -17.36
C GLN A 129 -7.49 -18.24 -17.58
N LEU A 130 -8.71 -17.82 -17.95
CA LEU A 130 -9.81 -18.72 -18.26
C LEU A 130 -9.76 -19.16 -19.72
N PRO A 131 -10.16 -20.41 -20.04
CA PRO A 131 -10.50 -20.80 -21.41
C PRO A 131 -11.62 -19.90 -21.96
N LEU A 132 -11.55 -19.57 -23.25
CA LEU A 132 -12.51 -18.67 -23.89
C LEU A 132 -13.95 -19.20 -23.75
N GLU A 133 -14.13 -20.52 -23.85
CA GLU A 133 -15.41 -21.20 -23.74
C GLU A 133 -16.07 -20.95 -22.37
N VAL A 134 -15.26 -20.94 -21.30
CA VAL A 134 -15.73 -20.66 -19.93
C VAL A 134 -16.10 -19.19 -19.77
N VAL A 135 -15.31 -18.29 -20.35
CA VAL A 135 -15.60 -16.84 -20.34
C VAL A 135 -16.92 -16.54 -21.05
N GLU A 136 -17.17 -17.19 -22.19
CA GLU A 136 -18.40 -17.05 -22.98
C GLU A 136 -19.60 -17.70 -22.29
N GLU A 137 -19.46 -18.92 -21.76
CA GLU A 137 -20.49 -19.63 -20.98
C GLU A 137 -21.01 -18.77 -19.83
N LEU A 138 -20.06 -18.25 -19.03
CA LEU A 138 -20.35 -17.40 -17.89
C LEU A 138 -20.72 -15.97 -18.30
N GLY A 139 -20.47 -15.56 -19.54
CA GLY A 139 -20.75 -14.22 -20.04
C GLY A 139 -20.01 -13.13 -19.24
N ILE A 140 -18.71 -13.32 -19.03
CA ILE A 140 -17.90 -12.46 -18.16
C ILE A 140 -17.28 -11.31 -18.95
N TYR A 141 -17.54 -10.08 -18.51
CA TYR A 141 -16.75 -8.90 -18.84
C TYR A 141 -15.97 -8.44 -17.60
N SER A 142 -14.67 -8.27 -17.73
CA SER A 142 -13.79 -7.86 -16.63
C SER A 142 -12.97 -6.63 -16.99
N VAL A 143 -12.77 -5.76 -16.02
CA VAL A 143 -11.91 -4.59 -16.13
C VAL A 143 -10.83 -4.66 -15.07
N SER A 144 -9.57 -4.68 -15.50
CA SER A 144 -8.43 -4.39 -14.62
C SER A 144 -7.99 -2.95 -14.82
N PHE A 145 -7.54 -2.29 -13.76
CA PHE A 145 -7.10 -0.90 -13.84
C PHE A 145 -5.80 -0.69 -13.09
N ASP A 146 -5.00 0.28 -13.53
CA ASP A 146 -3.82 0.72 -12.81
C ASP A 146 -4.28 1.48 -11.56
N ARG A 147 -3.86 1.05 -10.38
CA ARG A 147 -4.15 1.79 -9.14
C ARG A 147 -3.49 3.18 -9.19
N PRO A 148 -3.98 4.19 -8.44
CA PRO A 148 -3.38 5.53 -8.47
C PRO A 148 -1.86 5.50 -8.26
N GLY A 149 -1.10 6.10 -9.18
CA GLY A 149 0.37 6.13 -9.18
C GLY A 149 1.06 4.93 -9.83
N TYR A 150 0.31 3.87 -10.18
CA TYR A 150 0.80 2.76 -11.02
C TYR A 150 0.51 3.03 -12.49
N GLY A 151 1.32 2.43 -13.37
CA GLY A 151 1.04 2.38 -14.81
C GLY A 151 0.77 3.77 -15.38
N GLU A 152 -0.40 3.95 -15.99
CA GLU A 152 -0.82 5.20 -16.62
C GLU A 152 -1.96 5.92 -15.87
N SER A 153 -2.27 5.49 -14.64
CA SER A 153 -3.23 6.17 -13.77
C SER A 153 -2.56 7.31 -13.01
N ASP A 154 -3.19 8.47 -12.99
CA ASP A 154 -2.62 9.64 -12.32
C ASP A 154 -2.39 9.34 -10.83
N PRO A 155 -1.26 9.81 -10.26
CA PRO A 155 -1.00 9.68 -8.84
C PRO A 155 -2.01 10.48 -8.03
N HIS A 156 -2.33 10.01 -6.82
CA HIS A 156 -3.14 10.76 -5.88
C HIS A 156 -2.35 11.05 -4.59
N PRO A 157 -1.83 12.29 -4.43
CA PRO A 157 -1.00 12.64 -3.28
C PRO A 157 -1.68 12.45 -1.91
N LYS A 158 -3.01 12.59 -1.86
CA LYS A 158 -3.84 12.47 -0.66
C LYS A 158 -4.63 11.15 -0.62
N GLN A 159 -4.22 10.15 -1.39
CA GLN A 159 -4.90 8.86 -1.45
C GLN A 159 -5.12 8.27 -0.06
N THR A 160 -6.34 7.81 0.18
CA THR A 160 -6.74 6.99 1.32
C THR A 160 -7.45 5.74 0.80
N LEU A 161 -7.68 4.77 1.67
CA LEU A 161 -8.47 3.59 1.33
C LEU A 161 -9.86 3.99 0.83
N LYS A 162 -10.52 4.89 1.55
CA LYS A 162 -11.85 5.41 1.17
C LYS A 162 -11.85 5.97 -0.23
N ILE A 163 -10.85 6.79 -0.58
CA ILE A 163 -10.75 7.36 -1.92
C ILE A 163 -10.57 6.27 -2.96
N LEU A 164 -9.74 5.24 -2.72
CA LEU A 164 -9.61 4.13 -3.67
C LEU A 164 -10.94 3.38 -3.90
N ALA A 165 -11.76 3.20 -2.86
CA ALA A 165 -13.09 2.60 -3.03
C ALA A 165 -14.02 3.49 -3.88
N LEU A 166 -13.98 4.81 -3.66
CA LEU A 166 -14.76 5.76 -4.45
C LEU A 166 -14.26 5.87 -5.90
N ASP A 167 -12.95 5.78 -6.12
CA ASP A 167 -12.33 5.71 -7.45
C ASP A 167 -12.81 4.46 -8.21
N ILE A 168 -12.89 3.30 -7.53
CA ILE A 168 -13.43 2.06 -8.10
C ILE A 168 -14.92 2.19 -8.40
N GLN A 169 -15.70 2.82 -7.52
CA GLN A 169 -17.10 3.11 -7.77
C GLN A 169 -17.28 3.97 -9.03
N GLU A 170 -16.50 5.05 -9.13
CA GLU A 170 -16.56 5.96 -10.26
C GLU A 170 -16.10 5.29 -11.56
N LEU A 171 -15.09 4.40 -11.49
CA LEU A 171 -14.71 3.55 -12.61
C LEU A 171 -15.88 2.70 -13.11
N ALA A 172 -16.59 2.04 -12.19
CA ALA A 172 -17.76 1.25 -12.54
C ALA A 172 -18.88 2.11 -13.15
N ASP A 173 -19.11 3.31 -12.62
CA ASP A 173 -20.15 4.24 -13.09
C ASP A 173 -19.85 4.75 -14.50
N GLN A 174 -18.62 5.20 -14.76
CA GLN A 174 -18.23 5.74 -16.07
C GLN A 174 -18.20 4.67 -17.16
N LEU A 175 -17.78 3.45 -16.81
CA LEU A 175 -17.84 2.31 -17.73
C LEU A 175 -19.26 1.74 -17.88
N ARG A 176 -20.22 2.21 -17.08
CA ARG A 176 -21.62 1.76 -17.06
C ARG A 176 -21.74 0.27 -16.76
N LEU A 177 -21.08 -0.18 -15.68
CA LEU A 177 -21.12 -1.57 -15.25
C LEU A 177 -22.45 -1.96 -14.59
N GLY A 178 -23.34 -1.00 -14.36
CA GLY A 178 -24.64 -1.20 -13.74
C GLY A 178 -24.65 -0.81 -12.27
N SER A 179 -25.76 -1.11 -11.59
CA SER A 179 -25.95 -0.75 -10.18
C SER A 179 -25.00 -1.51 -9.26
N LYS A 180 -24.70 -2.78 -9.59
CA LYS A 180 -23.75 -3.62 -8.86
C LYS A 180 -22.75 -4.29 -9.81
N PHE A 181 -21.56 -4.56 -9.32
CA PHE A 181 -20.49 -5.29 -10.02
C PHE A 181 -19.77 -6.22 -9.05
N TYR A 182 -19.07 -7.23 -9.57
CA TYR A 182 -18.21 -8.07 -8.74
C TYR A 182 -16.82 -7.48 -8.61
N LEU A 183 -16.17 -7.69 -7.47
CA LEU A 183 -14.84 -7.17 -7.20
C LEU A 183 -13.89 -8.29 -6.84
N VAL A 184 -12.73 -8.33 -7.48
CA VAL A 184 -11.66 -9.29 -7.17
C VAL A 184 -10.40 -8.51 -6.82
N GLY A 185 -9.81 -8.80 -5.68
CA GLY A 185 -8.53 -8.22 -5.27
C GLY A 185 -7.50 -9.32 -5.06
N TYR A 186 -6.38 -9.21 -5.78
CA TYR A 186 -5.28 -10.16 -5.64
C TYR A 186 -4.14 -9.54 -4.82
N SER A 187 -3.66 -10.23 -3.79
CA SER A 187 -2.55 -9.78 -2.95
C SER A 187 -2.83 -8.41 -2.34
N MET A 188 -2.02 -7.38 -2.62
CA MET A 188 -2.26 -6.00 -2.20
C MET A 188 -3.61 -5.44 -2.69
N GLY A 189 -4.15 -5.96 -3.79
CA GLY A 189 -5.50 -5.63 -4.26
C GLY A 189 -6.60 -5.98 -3.25
N GLY A 190 -6.33 -6.90 -2.32
CA GLY A 190 -7.23 -7.20 -1.20
C GLY A 190 -7.51 -6.01 -0.29
N HIS A 191 -6.59 -5.05 -0.16
CA HIS A 191 -6.84 -3.81 0.57
C HIS A 191 -7.94 -2.96 -0.08
N ALA A 192 -8.00 -2.95 -1.42
CA ALA A 192 -9.08 -2.29 -2.13
C ALA A 192 -10.42 -2.99 -1.91
N VAL A 193 -10.42 -4.33 -1.85
CA VAL A 193 -11.64 -5.10 -1.54
C VAL A 193 -12.15 -4.76 -0.15
N TRP A 194 -11.30 -4.78 0.89
CA TRP A 194 -11.69 -4.37 2.24
C TRP A 194 -12.25 -2.94 2.27
N SER A 195 -11.64 -2.04 1.53
CA SER A 195 -12.13 -0.67 1.40
C SER A 195 -13.50 -0.60 0.75
N CYS A 196 -13.73 -1.34 -0.34
CA CYS A 196 -15.02 -1.37 -1.02
C CYS A 196 -16.11 -2.01 -0.15
N LEU A 197 -15.80 -3.07 0.59
CA LEU A 197 -16.70 -3.66 1.59
C LEU A 197 -17.10 -2.66 2.67
N LYS A 198 -16.18 -1.79 3.09
CA LYS A 198 -16.47 -0.74 4.08
C LYS A 198 -17.32 0.40 3.53
N TYR A 199 -16.95 0.93 2.36
CA TYR A 199 -17.43 2.24 1.90
C TYR A 199 -18.49 2.18 0.82
N ILE A 200 -18.48 1.12 -0.01
CA ILE A 200 -19.42 0.96 -1.12
C ILE A 200 -20.05 -0.44 -1.18
N PRO A 201 -20.40 -1.12 -0.06
CA PRO A 201 -20.90 -2.50 -0.10
C PRO A 201 -22.17 -2.63 -0.96
N HIS A 202 -23.00 -1.59 -0.98
CA HIS A 202 -24.22 -1.52 -1.81
C HIS A 202 -23.96 -1.60 -3.33
N ARG A 203 -22.72 -1.35 -3.78
CA ARG A 203 -22.28 -1.46 -5.19
C ARG A 203 -21.72 -2.82 -5.54
N LEU A 204 -21.55 -3.71 -4.57
CA LEU A 204 -20.97 -5.03 -4.79
C LEU A 204 -22.07 -6.06 -5.03
N ALA A 205 -21.88 -6.87 -6.07
CA ALA A 205 -22.61 -8.10 -6.33
C ALA A 205 -21.98 -9.25 -5.51
N GLY A 206 -20.66 -9.35 -5.56
CA GLY A 206 -19.87 -10.21 -4.69
C GLY A 206 -18.42 -9.73 -4.66
N ALA A 207 -17.63 -10.25 -3.73
CA ALA A 207 -16.23 -9.91 -3.61
C ALA A 207 -15.36 -11.16 -3.42
N THR A 208 -14.18 -11.17 -4.02
CA THR A 208 -13.17 -12.21 -3.79
C THR A 208 -11.85 -11.58 -3.38
N LEU A 209 -11.32 -12.05 -2.26
CA LEU A 209 -9.96 -11.83 -1.81
C LEU A 209 -9.11 -13.04 -2.23
N VAL A 210 -8.10 -12.83 -3.07
CA VAL A 210 -7.15 -13.88 -3.48
C VAL A 210 -5.80 -13.57 -2.87
N ALA A 211 -5.25 -14.49 -2.07
CA ALA A 211 -3.98 -14.31 -1.37
C ALA A 211 -3.79 -12.93 -0.68
N PRO A 212 -4.82 -12.33 -0.05
CA PRO A 212 -4.82 -10.91 0.31
C PRO A 212 -3.73 -10.55 1.32
N VAL A 213 -3.05 -9.42 1.09
CA VAL A 213 -2.10 -8.84 2.06
C VAL A 213 -2.85 -8.39 3.31
N VAL A 214 -2.19 -8.54 4.47
CA VAL A 214 -2.69 -8.12 5.78
C VAL A 214 -1.82 -7.01 6.35
N ASN A 215 -2.46 -6.05 7.02
CA ASN A 215 -1.76 -5.12 7.89
C ASN A 215 -1.67 -5.72 9.31
N TYR A 216 -0.47 -6.05 9.75
CA TYR A 216 -0.19 -6.63 11.07
C TYR A 216 -0.64 -5.73 12.24
N TRP A 217 -0.91 -4.45 12.00
CA TRP A 217 -1.32 -3.50 13.03
C TRP A 217 -2.83 -3.24 13.08
N TRP A 218 -3.67 -4.04 12.42
CA TRP A 218 -5.12 -3.97 12.63
C TRP A 218 -5.48 -4.31 14.10
N PRO A 219 -6.18 -3.41 14.81
CA PRO A 219 -6.51 -3.58 16.24
C PRO A 219 -7.28 -4.85 16.60
N GLY A 220 -8.04 -5.41 15.67
CA GLY A 220 -8.88 -6.60 15.85
C GLY A 220 -8.08 -7.90 15.96
N PHE A 221 -6.78 -7.88 15.64
CA PHE A 221 -5.91 -9.03 15.84
C PHE A 221 -5.43 -9.12 17.30
N PRO A 222 -5.40 -10.34 17.87
CA PRO A 222 -4.66 -10.60 19.09
C PRO A 222 -3.17 -10.27 18.87
N ALA A 223 -2.59 -9.49 19.79
CA ALA A 223 -1.22 -9.00 19.64
C ALA A 223 -0.18 -10.11 19.50
N ASN A 224 -0.37 -11.25 20.18
CA ASN A 224 0.50 -12.41 20.07
C ASN A 224 0.42 -13.05 18.68
N LEU A 225 -0.79 -13.19 18.12
CA LEU A 225 -1.02 -13.79 16.81
C LEU A 225 -0.46 -12.93 15.69
N SER A 226 -0.70 -11.62 15.74
CA SER A 226 -0.12 -10.68 14.78
C SER A 226 1.42 -10.69 14.85
N LYS A 227 2.00 -10.69 16.05
CA LYS A 227 3.44 -10.77 16.25
C LYS A 227 4.03 -12.06 15.68
N GLU A 228 3.38 -13.20 15.89
CA GLU A 228 3.79 -14.50 15.33
C GLU A 228 3.82 -14.44 13.81
N ALA A 229 2.71 -14.05 13.17
CA ALA A 229 2.62 -13.96 11.72
C ALA A 229 3.64 -12.96 11.12
N TYR A 230 3.84 -11.82 11.78
CA TYR A 230 4.82 -10.82 11.39
C TYR A 230 6.25 -11.37 11.43
N HIS A 231 6.60 -12.21 12.41
CA HIS A 231 7.94 -12.77 12.53
C HIS A 231 8.23 -13.92 11.56
N LEU A 232 7.23 -14.43 10.84
CA LEU A 232 7.44 -15.35 9.71
C LEU A 232 7.99 -14.64 8.47
N GLN A 233 7.86 -13.32 8.38
CA GLN A 233 8.41 -12.52 7.30
C GLN A 233 9.94 -12.48 7.37
N LEU A 234 10.61 -12.25 6.24
CA LEU A 234 12.06 -12.05 6.24
C LEU A 234 12.43 -10.77 7.01
N PRO A 235 13.61 -10.73 7.66
CA PRO A 235 14.02 -9.57 8.47
C PRO A 235 13.95 -8.21 7.73
N GLN A 236 14.26 -8.17 6.43
CA GLN A 236 14.15 -6.95 5.63
C GLN A 236 12.71 -6.46 5.47
N ASP A 237 11.75 -7.38 5.31
CA ASP A 237 10.34 -7.03 5.19
C ASP A 237 9.83 -6.57 6.55
N GLN A 238 10.21 -7.25 7.64
CA GLN A 238 9.91 -6.80 9.00
C GLN A 238 10.28 -5.32 9.19
N TRP A 239 11.52 -4.93 8.86
CA TRP A 239 11.93 -3.53 8.97
C TRP A 239 11.20 -2.59 8.03
N THR A 240 11.05 -2.97 6.75
CA THR A 240 10.36 -2.16 5.75
C THR A 240 8.93 -1.85 6.17
N LEU A 241 8.21 -2.86 6.68
CA LEU A 241 6.84 -2.70 7.17
C LEU A 241 6.78 -1.85 8.46
N ARG A 242 7.76 -1.97 9.36
CA ARG A 242 7.85 -1.09 10.56
C ARG A 242 8.03 0.36 10.16
N VAL A 243 8.88 0.64 9.18
CA VAL A 243 9.07 2.01 8.67
C VAL A 243 7.77 2.51 8.04
N ALA A 244 7.11 1.70 7.20
CA ALA A 244 5.82 2.06 6.62
C ALA A 244 4.75 2.39 7.66
N HIS A 245 4.72 1.64 8.77
CA HIS A 245 3.73 1.83 9.83
C HIS A 245 4.04 3.01 10.76
N TYR A 246 5.25 3.03 11.35
CA TYR A 246 5.59 3.96 12.43
C TYR A 246 6.23 5.26 11.93
N MET A 247 6.91 5.23 10.80
CA MET A 247 7.63 6.38 10.24
C MET A 247 7.33 6.54 8.74
N PRO A 248 6.06 6.70 8.35
CA PRO A 248 5.64 6.70 6.95
C PRO A 248 6.34 7.76 6.08
N PHE A 249 6.85 8.84 6.69
CA PHE A 249 7.63 9.88 6.01
C PHE A 249 9.05 9.43 5.59
N LEU A 250 9.55 8.32 6.14
CA LEU A 250 10.86 7.74 5.81
C LEU A 250 10.78 6.57 4.82
N VAL A 251 9.60 6.14 4.37
CA VAL A 251 9.46 4.98 3.48
C VAL A 251 10.26 5.13 2.19
N TYR A 252 10.21 6.33 1.58
CA TYR A 252 11.01 6.62 0.38
C TYR A 252 12.50 6.47 0.64
N TRP A 253 12.99 7.16 1.68
CA TRP A 253 14.39 7.13 2.05
C TRP A 253 14.85 5.70 2.34
N TRP A 254 14.14 4.98 3.22
CA TRP A 254 14.47 3.62 3.63
C TRP A 254 14.65 2.67 2.44
N ASN A 255 13.71 2.68 1.49
CA ASN A 255 13.72 1.76 0.34
C ASN A 255 14.65 2.20 -0.79
N THR A 256 15.28 3.38 -0.71
CA THR A 256 16.26 3.86 -1.70
C THR A 256 17.70 3.83 -1.19
N GLN A 257 17.93 3.40 0.05
CA GLN A 257 19.29 3.25 0.58
C GLN A 257 19.92 1.94 0.13
N ASN A 258 21.20 1.97 -0.24
CA ASN A 258 21.98 0.76 -0.56
C ASN A 258 22.46 0.00 0.70
N PHE A 259 22.35 0.62 1.87
CA PHE A 259 22.80 0.03 3.14
C PHE A 259 21.80 -0.96 3.75
N PHE A 260 20.54 -0.92 3.29
CA PHE A 260 19.49 -1.82 3.75
C PHE A 260 18.97 -2.65 2.58
N PRO A 261 18.72 -3.95 2.76
CA PRO A 261 18.03 -4.74 1.76
C PRO A 261 16.61 -4.16 1.53
N ALA A 262 16.23 -4.00 0.26
CA ALA A 262 14.85 -3.72 -0.12
C ALA A 262 13.92 -4.88 0.29
N SER A 263 12.61 -4.63 0.32
CA SER A 263 11.62 -5.69 0.52
C SER A 263 11.88 -6.89 -0.42
N ALA A 264 11.63 -8.11 0.08
CA ALA A 264 11.85 -9.34 -0.65
C ALA A 264 11.01 -9.43 -1.92
N VAL A 265 9.80 -8.86 -1.90
CA VAL A 265 8.91 -8.78 -3.08
C VAL A 265 9.50 -7.87 -4.15
N VAL A 266 10.04 -6.70 -3.76
CA VAL A 266 10.67 -5.74 -4.70
C VAL A 266 11.94 -6.32 -5.31
N SER A 267 12.74 -7.00 -4.49
CA SER A 267 14.02 -7.58 -4.91
C SER A 267 13.88 -8.96 -5.56
N GLY A 268 12.66 -9.52 -5.67
CA GLY A 268 12.41 -10.80 -6.32
C GLY A 268 13.11 -11.98 -5.66
N ARG A 269 13.22 -11.97 -4.33
CA ARG A 269 13.96 -12.99 -3.58
C ARG A 269 13.34 -14.39 -3.75
N PRO A 270 14.12 -15.44 -4.10
CA PRO A 270 13.56 -16.77 -4.30
C PRO A 270 12.98 -17.40 -3.02
N GLU A 271 13.41 -16.97 -1.83
CA GLU A 271 13.00 -17.57 -0.55
C GLU A 271 11.51 -17.38 -0.23
N ILE A 272 10.87 -16.36 -0.82
CA ILE A 272 9.44 -16.07 -0.62
C ILE A 272 8.53 -16.89 -1.53
N PHE A 273 9.08 -17.73 -2.40
CA PHE A 273 8.31 -18.62 -3.26
C PHE A 273 8.29 -20.02 -2.66
N CYS A 274 7.11 -20.63 -2.56
CA CYS A 274 7.02 -22.06 -2.23
C CYS A 274 7.34 -22.92 -3.47
N PRO A 275 7.51 -24.25 -3.33
CA PRO A 275 7.76 -25.13 -4.46
C PRO A 275 6.70 -25.06 -5.57
N GLN A 276 5.41 -24.86 -5.23
CA GLN A 276 4.37 -24.68 -6.24
C GLN A 276 4.55 -23.35 -6.99
N ASP A 277 4.84 -22.26 -6.29
CA ASP A 277 5.04 -20.96 -6.92
C ASP A 277 6.17 -21.00 -7.95
N LEU A 278 7.29 -21.65 -7.61
CA LEU A 278 8.42 -21.83 -8.51
C LEU A 278 8.03 -22.55 -9.81
N ARG A 279 7.11 -23.53 -9.74
CA ARG A 279 6.58 -24.23 -10.91
C ARG A 279 5.61 -23.36 -11.74
N LEU A 280 4.99 -22.35 -11.12
CA LEU A 280 4.03 -21.46 -11.77
C LEU A 280 4.68 -20.21 -12.39
N LEU A 281 5.92 -19.88 -12.03
CA LEU A 281 6.66 -18.73 -12.59
C LEU A 281 6.63 -18.65 -14.12
N PRO A 282 6.78 -19.74 -14.91
CA PRO A 282 6.69 -19.66 -16.37
C PRO A 282 5.34 -19.14 -16.89
N LYS A 283 4.24 -19.36 -16.16
CA LYS A 283 2.91 -18.82 -16.53
C LYS A 283 2.81 -17.31 -16.37
N MET A 284 3.74 -16.70 -15.64
CA MET A 284 3.86 -15.25 -15.49
C MET A 284 4.86 -14.63 -16.49
N ALA A 285 5.43 -15.41 -17.41
CA ALA A 285 6.43 -14.91 -18.36
C ALA A 285 5.91 -13.76 -19.24
N TYR A 286 4.60 -13.70 -19.51
CA TYR A 286 4.00 -12.59 -20.27
C TYR A 286 4.23 -11.22 -19.63
N ARG A 287 4.47 -11.18 -18.30
CA ARG A 287 4.75 -9.93 -17.57
C ARG A 287 6.00 -9.21 -18.06
N GLN A 288 6.92 -9.95 -18.69
CA GLN A 288 8.11 -9.38 -19.31
C GLN A 288 7.76 -8.42 -20.46
N ASN A 289 6.60 -8.61 -21.12
CA ASN A 289 6.15 -7.76 -22.23
C ASN A 289 5.79 -6.33 -21.78
N HIS A 290 5.60 -6.10 -20.48
CA HIS A 290 5.25 -4.81 -19.90
C HIS A 290 6.01 -4.57 -18.59
N GLN A 291 7.27 -5.02 -18.56
CA GLN A 291 8.19 -4.76 -17.46
C GLN A 291 8.35 -3.24 -17.28
N GLY A 292 8.37 -2.79 -16.03
CA GLY A 292 8.55 -1.36 -15.70
C GLY A 292 7.27 -0.51 -15.78
N VAL A 293 6.20 -0.97 -16.44
CA VAL A 293 4.93 -0.21 -16.52
C VAL A 293 4.40 0.13 -15.13
N ALA A 294 4.43 -0.82 -14.18
CA ALA A 294 3.98 -0.61 -12.81
C ALA A 294 4.65 0.60 -12.11
N THR A 295 5.91 0.91 -12.47
CA THR A 295 6.72 1.94 -11.82
C THR A 295 7.12 3.08 -12.73
N GLN A 296 6.54 3.18 -13.95
CA GLN A 296 6.98 4.15 -14.97
C GLN A 296 6.78 5.62 -14.54
N GLN A 297 5.87 5.88 -13.60
CA GLN A 297 5.67 7.20 -12.99
C GLN A 297 6.58 7.46 -11.77
N GLY A 298 7.46 6.53 -11.44
CA GLY A 298 8.38 6.55 -10.32
C GLY A 298 8.02 5.54 -9.21
N VAL A 299 9.05 4.95 -8.61
CA VAL A 299 8.91 3.95 -7.51
C VAL A 299 8.25 4.53 -6.26
N TYR A 300 8.33 5.85 -6.05
CA TYR A 300 7.69 6.49 -4.91
C TYR A 300 6.16 6.49 -5.05
N GLU A 301 5.64 6.93 -6.20
CA GLU A 301 4.20 7.04 -6.43
C GLU A 301 3.51 5.70 -6.57
N SER A 302 4.24 4.69 -7.05
CA SER A 302 3.78 3.30 -7.13
C SER A 302 4.06 2.55 -5.81
N LEU A 303 5.25 1.98 -5.68
CA LEU A 303 5.59 1.01 -4.63
C LEU A 303 5.58 1.61 -3.22
N HIS A 304 6.28 2.73 -3.00
CA HIS A 304 6.46 3.26 -1.64
C HIS A 304 5.17 3.87 -1.07
N ARG A 305 4.40 4.57 -1.90
CA ARG A 305 3.09 5.09 -1.52
C ARG A 305 2.13 3.96 -1.17
N ASP A 306 2.13 2.88 -1.96
CA ASP A 306 1.29 1.71 -1.72
C ASP A 306 1.66 1.01 -0.41
N MET A 307 2.96 0.81 -0.13
CA MET A 307 3.42 0.31 1.17
C MET A 307 2.96 1.21 2.33
N ARG A 308 3.11 2.53 2.18
CA ARG A 308 2.72 3.51 3.20
C ARG A 308 1.22 3.46 3.51
N ILE A 309 0.38 3.29 2.50
CA ILE A 309 -1.08 3.21 2.67
C ILE A 309 -1.47 1.84 3.23
N GLY A 310 -0.96 0.76 2.62
CA GLY A 310 -1.31 -0.61 3.00
C GLY A 310 -0.95 -0.94 4.44
N PHE A 311 0.25 -0.56 4.88
CA PHE A 311 0.76 -0.85 6.23
C PHE A 311 0.68 0.33 7.20
N GLY A 312 0.15 1.47 6.74
CA GLY A 312 -0.11 2.64 7.58
C GLY A 312 -1.29 2.43 8.53
N LYS A 313 -1.75 3.51 9.16
CA LYS A 313 -2.94 3.49 10.01
C LYS A 313 -4.20 3.56 9.16
N TRP A 314 -5.10 2.60 9.36
CA TRP A 314 -6.39 2.55 8.68
C TRP A 314 -7.46 3.24 9.54
N GLU A 315 -8.42 3.90 8.88
CA GLU A 315 -9.56 4.56 9.55
C GLU A 315 -10.62 3.56 10.02
N PHE A 316 -10.52 2.30 9.62
CA PHE A 316 -11.40 1.21 10.02
C PHE A 316 -10.60 -0.09 10.17
N ASP A 317 -11.18 -1.02 10.92
CA ASP A 317 -10.69 -2.38 11.04
C ASP A 317 -11.54 -3.33 10.18
N PRO A 318 -10.95 -4.13 9.27
CA PRO A 318 -11.68 -5.16 8.54
C PRO A 318 -12.44 -6.16 9.42
N LEU A 319 -11.94 -6.46 10.62
CA LEU A 319 -12.54 -7.41 11.56
C LEU A 319 -13.79 -6.85 12.28
N ASP A 320 -14.11 -5.57 12.10
CA ASP A 320 -15.32 -4.92 12.61
C ASP A 320 -16.40 -4.75 11.53
N LEU A 321 -16.21 -5.33 10.34
CA LEU A 321 -17.20 -5.26 9.26
C LEU A 321 -18.35 -6.24 9.48
N ASP A 322 -19.57 -5.73 9.33
CA ASP A 322 -20.77 -6.55 9.26
C ASP A 322 -20.88 -7.27 7.91
N ASN A 323 -21.69 -8.33 7.87
CA ASN A 323 -21.97 -9.05 6.62
C ASN A 323 -22.60 -8.08 5.60
N PRO A 324 -21.95 -7.80 4.45
CA PRO A 324 -22.50 -6.93 3.42
C PRO A 324 -23.68 -7.56 2.66
N PHE A 325 -23.89 -8.87 2.79
CA PHE A 325 -24.93 -9.65 2.09
C PHE A 325 -25.77 -10.47 3.09
N PRO A 326 -26.53 -9.83 4.00
CA PRO A 326 -27.29 -10.52 5.03
C PRO A 326 -28.44 -11.38 4.48
N ASN A 327 -28.88 -11.13 3.24
CA ASN A 327 -29.96 -11.87 2.58
C ASN A 327 -29.44 -12.88 1.55
N ASN A 328 -28.14 -13.20 1.59
CA ASN A 328 -27.46 -14.06 0.63
C ASN A 328 -27.58 -13.57 -0.83
N GLU A 329 -27.75 -12.27 -1.03
CA GLU A 329 -27.82 -11.63 -2.36
C GLU A 329 -26.44 -11.47 -3.05
N GLY A 330 -25.40 -12.01 -2.41
CA GLY A 330 -24.00 -11.90 -2.79
C GLY A 330 -23.14 -12.76 -1.86
N SER A 331 -21.83 -12.81 -2.12
CA SER A 331 -20.91 -13.47 -1.20
C SER A 331 -19.53 -12.84 -1.18
N VAL A 332 -18.82 -13.00 -0.06
CA VAL A 332 -17.41 -12.67 0.06
C VAL A 332 -16.61 -13.96 0.16
N GLN A 333 -15.71 -14.18 -0.79
CA GLN A 333 -14.81 -15.33 -0.86
C GLN A 333 -13.42 -14.90 -0.40
N LEU A 334 -12.71 -15.76 0.32
CA LEU A 334 -11.31 -15.57 0.69
C LEU A 334 -10.54 -16.84 0.35
N TRP A 335 -9.57 -16.72 -0.56
CA TRP A 335 -8.74 -17.83 -1.02
C TRP A 335 -7.29 -17.65 -0.55
N MET A 336 -6.72 -18.69 0.05
CA MET A 336 -5.33 -18.73 0.51
C MET A 336 -4.66 -20.07 0.16
N GLY A 337 -3.38 -20.01 -0.16
CA GLY A 337 -2.50 -21.18 -0.07
C GLY A 337 -1.91 -21.29 1.33
N ASP A 338 -1.84 -22.48 1.91
CA ASP A 338 -1.27 -22.69 3.25
C ASP A 338 0.27 -22.65 3.28
N GLU A 339 0.92 -22.75 2.13
CA GLU A 339 2.36 -22.55 1.92
C GLU A 339 2.71 -21.17 1.35
N ASP A 340 1.77 -20.21 1.37
CA ASP A 340 2.05 -18.83 0.97
C ASP A 340 3.10 -18.19 1.90
N ARG A 341 4.30 -17.95 1.35
CA ARG A 341 5.42 -17.32 2.06
C ARG A 341 5.51 -15.81 1.86
N PHE A 342 4.69 -15.23 1.00
CA PHE A 342 4.53 -13.78 0.89
C PHE A 342 3.63 -13.29 2.03
N VAL A 343 2.48 -13.94 2.19
CA VAL A 343 1.47 -13.61 3.20
C VAL A 343 1.10 -14.85 3.98
N PRO A 344 1.67 -15.05 5.18
CA PRO A 344 1.37 -16.19 6.02
C PRO A 344 -0.13 -16.32 6.31
N VAL A 345 -0.66 -17.52 6.09
CA VAL A 345 -2.09 -17.84 6.18
C VAL A 345 -2.71 -17.62 7.58
N ILE A 346 -1.89 -17.54 8.62
CA ILE A 346 -2.28 -17.49 10.04
C ILE A 346 -3.31 -16.40 10.33
N LEU A 347 -3.10 -15.18 9.84
CA LEU A 347 -4.02 -14.07 10.09
C LEU A 347 -5.32 -14.19 9.28
N GLN A 348 -5.27 -14.83 8.12
CA GLN A 348 -6.47 -15.09 7.30
C GLN A 348 -7.39 -16.12 7.94
N ARG A 349 -6.82 -17.18 8.53
CA ARG A 349 -7.58 -18.14 9.35
C ARG A 349 -8.31 -17.44 10.50
N TYR A 350 -7.67 -16.47 11.14
CA TYR A 350 -8.29 -15.69 12.21
C TYR A 350 -9.40 -14.76 11.69
N ILE A 351 -9.16 -14.06 10.58
CA ILE A 351 -10.18 -13.23 9.91
C ILE A 351 -11.41 -14.08 9.57
N ALA A 352 -11.23 -15.22 8.92
CA ALA A 352 -12.33 -16.12 8.54
C ALA A 352 -13.13 -16.62 9.76
N LYS A 353 -12.45 -16.92 10.88
CA LYS A 353 -13.10 -17.29 12.14
C LYS A 353 -13.88 -16.13 12.75
N ARG A 354 -13.37 -14.90 12.67
CA ARG A 354 -13.99 -13.70 13.24
C ARG A 354 -15.18 -13.22 12.41
N LEU A 355 -15.10 -13.37 11.09
CA LEU A 355 -16.09 -12.91 10.11
C LEU A 355 -16.70 -14.14 9.41
N PRO A 356 -17.65 -14.85 10.05
CA PRO A 356 -18.20 -16.11 9.53
C PRO A 356 -19.00 -15.95 8.22
N TRP A 357 -19.30 -14.72 7.81
CA TRP A 357 -19.90 -14.41 6.51
C TRP A 357 -18.90 -14.49 5.35
N ILE A 358 -17.60 -14.62 5.63
CA ILE A 358 -16.56 -14.89 4.63
C ILE A 358 -16.49 -16.39 4.36
N LYS A 359 -16.67 -16.76 3.09
CA LYS A 359 -16.45 -18.12 2.60
C LYS A 359 -14.95 -18.35 2.40
N TYR A 360 -14.33 -18.98 3.39
CA TYR A 360 -12.90 -19.26 3.41
C TYR A 360 -12.54 -20.54 2.66
N ASN A 361 -11.57 -20.44 1.75
CA ASN A 361 -11.05 -21.54 0.93
C ASN A 361 -9.54 -21.59 1.10
N GLU A 362 -9.05 -22.64 1.76
CA GLU A 362 -7.62 -22.87 1.96
C GLU A 362 -7.15 -24.03 1.09
N LEU A 363 -6.02 -23.84 0.41
CA LEU A 363 -5.46 -24.78 -0.55
C LEU A 363 -4.18 -25.39 0.04
N ALA A 364 -4.21 -26.70 0.28
CA ALA A 364 -3.08 -27.44 0.83
C ALA A 364 -1.91 -27.52 -0.17
N GLY A 365 -0.70 -27.23 0.31
CA GLY A 365 0.53 -27.22 -0.47
C GLY A 365 0.63 -26.08 -1.49
N ALA A 366 -0.28 -25.11 -1.43
CA ALA A 366 -0.35 -24.03 -2.40
C ALA A 366 0.37 -22.76 -1.92
N GLY A 367 1.06 -22.09 -2.83
CA GLY A 367 1.79 -20.85 -2.56
C GLY A 367 1.02 -19.60 -2.93
N HIS A 368 1.68 -18.45 -2.98
CA HIS A 368 1.03 -17.17 -3.31
C HIS A 368 0.43 -17.13 -4.72
N LEU A 369 1.05 -17.86 -5.66
CA LEU A 369 0.73 -17.85 -7.09
C LEU A 369 -0.37 -18.85 -7.48
N PHE A 370 -1.06 -19.46 -6.51
CA PHE A 370 -2.04 -20.53 -6.75
C PHE A 370 -3.12 -20.17 -7.78
N ALA A 371 -3.44 -18.88 -7.96
CA ALA A 371 -4.41 -18.41 -8.96
C ALA A 371 -4.02 -18.78 -10.41
N TYR A 372 -2.72 -18.97 -10.69
CA TYR A 372 -2.21 -19.38 -11.99
C TYR A 372 -2.16 -20.91 -12.18
N ALA A 373 -2.44 -21.71 -11.15
CA ALA A 373 -2.51 -23.16 -11.29
C ALA A 373 -3.71 -23.56 -12.17
N ASP A 374 -3.59 -24.70 -12.87
CA ASP A 374 -4.63 -25.15 -13.80
C ASP A 374 -5.97 -25.34 -13.09
N GLY A 375 -7.04 -24.79 -13.67
CA GLY A 375 -8.39 -24.85 -13.12
C GLY A 375 -8.68 -23.91 -11.94
N MET A 376 -7.66 -23.26 -11.34
CA MET A 376 -7.88 -22.39 -10.18
C MET A 376 -8.60 -21.09 -10.52
N SER A 377 -8.25 -20.46 -11.64
CA SER A 377 -8.95 -19.26 -12.14
C SER A 377 -10.46 -19.53 -12.31
N GLU A 378 -10.81 -20.69 -12.87
CA GLU A 378 -12.20 -21.13 -13.04
C GLU A 378 -12.89 -21.41 -11.71
N ALA A 379 -12.25 -22.16 -10.81
CA ALA A 379 -12.80 -22.48 -9.50
C ALA A 379 -13.12 -21.22 -8.69
N ILE A 380 -12.18 -20.26 -8.65
CA ILE A 380 -12.33 -18.97 -7.96
C ILE A 380 -13.46 -18.15 -8.61
N THR A 381 -13.49 -18.07 -9.94
CA THR A 381 -14.52 -17.33 -10.68
C THR A 381 -15.91 -17.91 -10.44
N ARG A 382 -16.09 -19.23 -10.57
CA ARG A 382 -17.37 -19.87 -10.33
C ARG A 382 -17.81 -19.73 -8.88
N ALA A 383 -16.90 -19.79 -7.90
CA ALA A 383 -17.23 -19.55 -6.50
C ALA A 383 -17.74 -18.13 -6.24
N LEU A 384 -17.15 -17.12 -6.88
CA LEU A 384 -17.61 -15.74 -6.81
C LEU A 384 -19.04 -15.56 -7.37
N LEU A 385 -19.31 -16.16 -8.53
CA LEU A 385 -20.60 -16.00 -9.22
C LEU A 385 -21.74 -16.82 -8.59
N LYS A 386 -21.45 -17.89 -7.84
CA LYS A 386 -22.47 -18.72 -7.15
C LYS A 386 -23.32 -17.98 -6.12
N GLY A 387 -22.91 -16.79 -5.66
CA GLY A 387 -23.67 -15.98 -4.69
C GLY A 387 -24.94 -15.33 -5.24
N HIS A 388 -25.29 -15.54 -6.51
CA HIS A 388 -26.38 -14.83 -7.22
C HIS A 388 -27.46 -15.72 -7.84
N ASN A 389 -27.51 -17.02 -7.50
CA ASN A 389 -28.55 -17.93 -7.98
C ASN A 389 -29.73 -18.04 -7.02
#